data_AF-A0AAC8Q9K0-F1
#
_entry.id   AF-A0AAC8Q9K0-F1
#
_cell.length_a   1.000
_cell.length_b   1.000
_cell.length_c   1.000
_cell.angle_alpha   90.00
_cell.angle_beta   90.00
_cell.angle_gamma   90.00
#
_symmetry.space_group_name_H-M   'P 1'
#
loop_
_entity.id
_entity.type
_entity.pdbx_description
1 polymer ?
#
loop_
_entity_poly.entity_id
_entity_poly.type
_entity_poly.pdbx_seq_one_letter_code
_entity_poly.pdbx_strand_id
1 'polypeptide(L)'
;MKRWILASAVLALAACASPSDSEGTAAKQAPAVDTSRRVLAEEEPGRIVVDFKDGTTEAEFDAWEAEWGIDLRFNSEEGKRTGVTIAQGVGDVDAVLARILQNPAVESAEPLRVYSVPPGEEALVELDSSLEDDSQDGYTPNDPDYPKQWNLRMIHMPSAWKESRGKGVVVAVLDTGIAYEDHDDFKQVPDLKGAKFKKGYDFVNDDEHANDDHGHGTHVAGTIAQATNNGQGVAGVAFEATLMPVKVLNHFGSGTSADIAEAIRFAADNGANVINMSLGGGGYSKVMADAVEYARKKGVTVVAAAGNAGRSRVEFPAAYPGAVAVAAVGPGGSRAPYSSYGKELDIAAPGGDKRQGDAGGILQNTIDPRDPSRSVYAAYQGTSMATPHVAAVAALLYAEGASGPDEVEKALYAGAKRMGEQAWTEEYGHGLLDAQASLNALGGGASRWPSMWWALALLALVLLTIRGRERPGYLNVLARPSFLVPLVLATVGVFFARSWFGGASGAAGDVVDAAYLPIPDWQRIIFGRGKTANPLFYSSLIPLLLSFLAIKFKGLRSAIGGLALGFAGFLVYAAWSKAPALAWMPFHFLALPWLVVNTFICLIIARAMLRKETAA
;
A
#
# COMPACT_ATOMS: atom_id res chain seq x y z
N MET A 1 49.03 25.11 -19.73
CA MET A 1 48.65 23.94 -18.90
C MET A 1 48.64 24.36 -17.43
N LYS A 2 47.45 24.57 -16.83
CA LYS A 2 47.18 24.71 -15.37
C LYS A 2 45.73 25.18 -15.07
N ARG A 3 44.74 24.81 -15.90
CA ARG A 3 43.31 25.17 -15.67
C ARG A 3 42.32 24.01 -15.86
N TRP A 4 42.82 22.77 -15.92
CA TRP A 4 42.00 21.57 -16.13
C TRP A 4 42.09 20.56 -14.97
N ILE A 5 42.36 21.04 -13.75
CA ILE A 5 42.45 20.16 -12.55
C ILE A 5 41.42 20.52 -11.46
N LEU A 6 40.73 21.68 -11.53
CA LEU A 6 39.71 22.01 -10.53
C LEU A 6 38.32 21.37 -10.78
N ALA A 7 38.05 20.81 -11.96
CA ALA A 7 36.76 20.19 -12.26
C ALA A 7 36.66 18.73 -11.76
N SER A 8 37.79 18.07 -11.49
CA SER A 8 37.81 16.66 -11.08
C SER A 8 37.86 16.45 -9.56
N ALA A 9 38.15 17.50 -8.78
CA ALA A 9 38.22 17.41 -7.32
C ALA A 9 36.85 17.61 -6.63
N VAL A 10 35.86 18.16 -7.32
CA VAL A 10 34.50 18.38 -6.77
C VAL A 10 33.61 17.14 -6.93
N LEU A 11 33.90 16.25 -7.89
CA LEU A 11 33.18 14.97 -8.03
C LEU A 11 33.64 13.88 -7.04
N ALA A 12 34.79 14.05 -6.36
CA ALA A 12 35.30 13.08 -5.40
C ALA A 12 34.92 13.38 -3.93
N LEU A 13 34.34 14.55 -3.64
CA LEU A 13 33.87 14.93 -2.30
C LEU A 13 32.34 14.83 -2.12
N ALA A 14 31.61 14.59 -3.21
CA ALA A 14 30.16 14.33 -3.17
C ALA A 14 29.80 12.85 -2.92
N ALA A 15 30.80 11.96 -2.80
CA ALA A 15 30.62 10.54 -2.46
C ALA A 15 30.88 10.23 -0.97
N CYS A 16 31.26 11.22 -0.16
CA CYS A 16 31.51 11.07 1.28
C CYS A 16 30.82 12.18 2.06
N ALA A 17 29.50 12.23 2.00
CA ALA A 17 28.68 13.02 2.91
C ALA A 17 27.32 12.32 3.07
N SER A 18 27.36 11.15 3.70
CA SER A 18 26.17 10.60 4.36
C SER A 18 25.77 11.61 5.44
N PRO A 19 24.54 12.12 5.47
CA PRO A 19 24.06 12.80 6.67
C PRO A 19 23.86 11.73 7.74
N SER A 20 24.85 11.62 8.62
CA SER A 20 24.67 11.04 9.95
C SER A 20 23.93 12.06 10.80
N ASP A 21 22.61 12.18 10.61
CA ASP A 21 21.76 12.89 11.56
C ASP A 21 21.20 11.85 12.53
N SER A 22 22.02 11.59 13.54
CA SER A 22 21.59 11.15 14.86
C SER A 22 20.84 12.30 15.52
N GLU A 23 19.58 12.52 15.17
CA GLU A 23 18.62 13.13 16.10
C GLU A 23 17.72 12.00 16.60
N GLY A 24 17.82 11.75 17.90
CA GLY A 24 17.21 10.60 18.56
C GLY A 24 15.71 10.53 18.34
N THR A 25 15.30 9.70 17.38
CA THR A 25 14.08 8.92 17.53
C THR A 25 14.26 8.12 18.81
N ALA A 26 13.64 8.60 19.90
CA ALA A 26 13.36 7.75 21.04
C ALA A 26 12.60 6.55 20.47
N ALA A 27 13.31 5.44 20.30
CA ALA A 27 12.72 4.14 20.04
C ALA A 27 11.67 3.99 21.13
N LYS A 28 10.39 4.06 20.73
CA LYS A 28 9.28 3.80 21.60
C LYS A 28 9.53 2.37 22.08
N GLN A 29 9.96 2.22 23.33
CA GLN A 29 9.90 0.92 23.98
C GLN A 29 8.46 0.45 23.77
N ALA A 30 8.32 -0.68 23.07
CA ALA A 30 7.05 -1.34 22.92
C ALA A 30 6.42 -1.40 24.33
N PRO A 31 5.16 -0.96 24.50
CA PRO A 31 4.51 -1.11 25.79
C PRO A 31 4.65 -2.59 26.17
N ALA A 32 5.24 -2.87 27.34
CA ALA A 32 5.41 -4.23 27.80
C ALA A 32 4.05 -4.92 27.71
N VAL A 33 3.97 -5.96 26.89
CA VAL A 33 2.78 -6.82 26.82
C VAL A 33 2.58 -7.33 28.24
N ASP A 34 1.44 -7.00 28.84
CA ASP A 34 1.08 -7.51 30.16
C ASP A 34 0.82 -9.02 30.01
N THR A 35 1.87 -9.82 30.13
CA THR A 35 1.84 -11.28 30.09
C THR A 35 1.18 -11.88 31.34
N SER A 36 0.87 -11.06 32.35
CA SER A 36 0.38 -11.52 33.66
C SER A 36 -1.13 -11.77 33.72
N ARG A 37 -1.89 -11.39 32.67
CA ARG A 37 -3.34 -11.63 32.60
C ARG A 37 -3.67 -12.78 31.64
N ARG A 38 -3.39 -14.00 32.10
CA ARG A 38 -3.87 -15.27 31.52
C ARG A 38 -5.41 -15.30 31.59
N VAL A 39 -6.08 -14.88 30.53
CA VAL A 39 -7.38 -15.49 30.20
C VAL A 39 -7.04 -16.95 29.87
N LEU A 40 -7.81 -17.91 30.40
CA LEU A 40 -7.68 -19.32 30.02
C LEU A 40 -7.86 -19.38 28.50
N ALA A 41 -6.76 -19.42 27.77
CA ALA A 41 -6.75 -19.79 26.37
C ALA A 41 -7.39 -21.18 26.27
N GLU A 42 -8.17 -21.43 25.22
CA GLU A 42 -8.51 -22.80 24.87
C GLU A 42 -7.21 -23.47 24.38
N GLU A 43 -6.46 -24.01 25.35
CA GLU A 43 -5.28 -24.83 25.13
C GLU A 43 -5.73 -26.24 24.81
N GLU A 44 -5.11 -26.87 23.81
CA GLU A 44 -5.36 -28.29 23.56
C GLU A 44 -4.64 -29.15 24.60
N PRO A 45 -5.37 -29.93 25.43
CA PRO A 45 -4.76 -30.68 26.51
C PRO A 45 -3.72 -31.68 25.99
N GLY A 46 -2.50 -31.61 26.54
CA GLY A 46 -1.42 -32.54 26.20
C GLY A 46 -0.78 -32.33 24.83
N ARG A 47 -0.97 -31.15 24.20
CA ARG A 47 -0.26 -30.75 22.98
C ARG A 47 0.62 -29.52 23.21
N ILE A 48 1.81 -29.55 22.63
CA ILE A 48 2.80 -28.45 22.70
C ILE A 48 3.20 -28.12 21.26
N VAL A 49 3.27 -26.83 20.92
CA VAL A 49 3.97 -26.37 19.73
C VAL A 49 5.43 -26.10 20.10
N VAL A 50 6.36 -26.60 19.29
CA VAL A 50 7.80 -26.37 19.43
C VAL A 50 8.31 -25.78 18.13
N ASP A 51 8.83 -24.57 18.23
CA ASP A 51 9.46 -23.83 17.14
C ASP A 51 10.98 -24.01 17.26
N PHE A 52 11.55 -24.82 16.37
CA PHE A 52 12.98 -25.01 16.26
C PHE A 52 13.58 -23.97 15.30
N LYS A 53 14.91 -23.82 15.35
CA LYS A 53 15.62 -23.00 14.36
C LYS A 53 15.32 -23.46 12.94
N ASP A 54 15.12 -22.50 12.04
CA ASP A 54 14.91 -22.75 10.61
C ASP A 54 15.93 -23.76 10.05
N GLY A 55 15.45 -24.78 9.35
CA GLY A 55 16.27 -25.84 8.76
C GLY A 55 16.65 -26.99 9.69
N THR A 56 16.11 -27.05 10.91
CA THR A 56 16.20 -28.23 11.78
C THR A 56 15.56 -29.43 11.07
N THR A 57 16.30 -30.54 11.00
CA THR A 57 15.90 -31.75 10.27
C THR A 57 15.12 -32.72 11.15
N GLU A 58 14.33 -33.60 10.53
CA GLU A 58 13.59 -34.66 11.22
C GLU A 58 14.49 -35.52 12.11
N ALA A 59 15.64 -35.96 11.57
CA ALA A 59 16.61 -36.75 12.31
C ALA A 59 17.19 -36.05 13.55
N GLU A 60 17.22 -34.71 13.56
CA GLU A 60 17.68 -33.93 14.71
C GLU A 60 16.62 -33.91 15.82
N PHE A 61 15.35 -33.70 15.49
CA PHE A 61 14.31 -33.72 16.52
C PHE A 61 13.91 -35.13 16.94
N ASP A 62 14.01 -36.15 16.10
CA ASP A 62 13.79 -37.56 16.47
C ASP A 62 14.73 -37.99 17.62
N ALA A 63 15.96 -37.46 17.63
CA ALA A 63 16.91 -37.70 18.71
C ALA A 63 16.45 -37.08 20.03
N TRP A 64 15.85 -35.88 19.98
CA TRP A 64 15.29 -35.21 21.15
C TRP A 64 13.94 -35.77 21.58
N GLU A 65 13.13 -36.26 20.64
CA GLU A 65 11.88 -36.96 20.91
C GLU A 65 12.12 -38.15 21.86
N ALA A 66 13.12 -38.97 21.54
CA ALA A 66 13.53 -40.10 22.37
C ALA A 66 14.07 -39.66 23.75
N GLU A 67 14.82 -38.55 23.81
CA GLU A 67 15.34 -37.98 25.06
C GLU A 67 14.21 -37.43 25.96
N TRP A 68 13.21 -36.83 25.35
CA TRP A 68 12.13 -36.15 26.04
C TRP A 68 10.95 -37.07 26.37
N GLY A 69 10.85 -38.22 25.69
CA GLY A 69 9.77 -39.18 25.86
C GLY A 69 8.42 -38.58 25.45
N ILE A 70 8.42 -37.84 24.33
CA ILE A 70 7.23 -37.26 23.71
C ILE A 70 7.10 -37.82 22.29
N ASP A 71 6.01 -37.52 21.58
CA ASP A 71 5.82 -37.84 20.16
C ASP A 71 5.83 -36.51 19.40
N LEU A 72 6.89 -36.25 18.62
CA LEU A 72 7.08 -35.01 17.88
C LEU A 72 6.88 -35.27 16.39
N ARG A 73 6.24 -34.32 15.71
CA ARG A 73 6.16 -34.31 14.25
C ARG A 73 6.14 -32.90 13.71
N PHE A 74 6.59 -32.73 12.47
CA PHE A 74 6.36 -31.47 11.76
C PHE A 74 4.87 -31.16 11.70
N ASN A 75 4.55 -29.87 11.80
CA ASN A 75 3.17 -29.41 11.75
C ASN A 75 2.56 -29.61 10.35
N SER A 76 3.31 -29.23 9.32
CA SER A 76 2.93 -29.36 7.91
C SER A 76 4.16 -29.69 7.04
N GLU A 77 3.98 -29.82 5.73
CA GLU A 77 5.09 -29.90 4.78
C GLU A 77 6.00 -28.66 4.82
N GLU A 78 5.43 -27.47 5.10
CA GLU A 78 6.22 -26.25 5.33
C GLU A 78 6.98 -26.29 6.67
N GLY A 79 6.50 -27.07 7.64
CA GLY A 79 7.17 -27.35 8.91
C GLY A 79 8.60 -27.86 8.75
N LYS A 80 8.87 -28.62 7.68
CA LYS A 80 10.23 -29.09 7.35
C LYS A 80 11.20 -27.95 7.08
N ARG A 81 10.69 -26.79 6.66
CA ARG A 81 11.48 -25.59 6.37
C ARG A 81 11.53 -24.65 7.55
N THR A 82 10.39 -24.42 8.20
CA THR A 82 10.24 -23.46 9.32
C THR A 82 10.74 -24.02 10.65
N GLY A 83 10.81 -25.34 10.81
CA GLY A 83 11.17 -25.98 12.08
C GLY A 83 10.02 -26.03 13.09
N VAL A 84 8.78 -25.72 12.68
CA VAL A 84 7.62 -25.80 13.57
C VAL A 84 7.11 -27.23 13.65
N THR A 85 6.99 -27.72 14.88
CA THR A 85 6.59 -29.09 15.20
C THR A 85 5.52 -29.09 16.29
N ILE A 86 4.77 -30.19 16.38
CA ILE A 86 3.80 -30.42 17.44
C ILE A 86 4.17 -31.69 18.21
N ALA A 87 4.23 -31.56 19.53
CA ALA A 87 4.26 -32.70 20.44
C ALA A 87 2.83 -33.13 20.82
N GLN A 88 2.55 -34.43 20.84
CA GLN A 88 1.25 -34.99 21.23
C GLN A 88 1.33 -35.93 22.43
N GLY A 89 0.19 -36.14 23.10
CA GLY A 89 0.06 -37.12 24.18
C GLY A 89 0.85 -36.76 25.46
N VAL A 90 1.16 -35.48 25.65
CA VAL A 90 2.02 -35.02 26.75
C VAL A 90 1.25 -35.04 28.07
N GLY A 91 1.66 -35.93 29.00
CA GLY A 91 1.00 -36.07 30.30
C GLY A 91 1.24 -34.90 31.26
N ASP A 92 2.50 -34.49 31.43
CA ASP A 92 2.90 -33.34 32.25
C ASP A 92 3.50 -32.26 31.35
N VAL A 93 2.63 -31.38 30.84
CA VAL A 93 2.98 -30.32 29.89
C VAL A 93 4.02 -29.37 30.47
N ASP A 94 3.88 -28.99 31.75
CA ASP A 94 4.78 -28.03 32.40
C ASP A 94 6.19 -28.60 32.56
N ALA A 95 6.32 -29.85 33.02
CA ALA A 95 7.62 -30.50 33.17
C ALA A 95 8.32 -30.71 31.82
N VAL A 96 7.55 -31.05 30.78
CA VAL A 96 8.07 -31.25 29.43
C VAL A 96 8.53 -29.93 28.81
N LEU A 97 7.73 -28.87 28.91
CA LEU A 97 8.12 -27.52 28.45
C LEU A 97 9.43 -27.05 29.11
N ALA A 98 9.56 -27.23 30.43
CA ALA A 98 10.77 -26.84 31.16
C ALA A 98 12.05 -27.54 30.68
N ARG A 99 11.91 -28.73 30.07
CA ARG A 99 13.03 -29.49 29.49
C ARG A 99 13.28 -29.10 28.04
N ILE A 100 12.25 -28.96 27.21
CA ILE A 100 12.36 -28.54 25.81
C ILE A 100 13.05 -27.17 25.72
N LEU A 101 12.67 -26.21 26.57
CA LEU A 101 13.22 -24.85 26.59
C LEU A 101 14.70 -24.76 26.99
N GLN A 102 15.31 -25.85 27.47
CA GLN A 102 16.76 -25.88 27.74
C GLN A 102 17.59 -26.18 26.49
N ASN A 103 16.97 -26.67 25.42
CA ASN A 103 17.66 -27.03 24.20
C ASN A 103 17.95 -25.77 23.36
N PRO A 104 19.23 -25.48 23.02
CA PRO A 104 19.59 -24.30 22.25
C PRO A 104 19.11 -24.33 20.79
N ALA A 105 18.57 -25.45 20.30
CA ALA A 105 17.93 -25.54 18.99
C ALA A 105 16.47 -25.06 19.00
N VAL A 106 15.85 -24.92 20.17
CA VAL A 106 14.47 -24.44 20.33
C VAL A 106 14.46 -22.93 20.43
N GLU A 107 13.72 -22.26 19.55
CA GLU A 107 13.48 -20.82 19.59
C GLU A 107 12.31 -20.48 20.53
N SER A 108 11.26 -21.29 20.49
CA SER A 108 10.15 -21.21 21.45
C SER A 108 9.40 -22.53 21.61
N ALA A 109 8.77 -22.73 22.75
CA ALA A 109 7.88 -23.86 23.00
C ALA A 109 6.77 -23.45 23.97
N GLU A 110 5.53 -23.82 23.66
CA GLU A 110 4.35 -23.44 24.44
C GLU A 110 3.16 -24.39 24.22
N PRO A 111 2.15 -24.41 25.11
CA PRO A 111 0.92 -25.17 24.85
C PRO A 111 0.28 -24.75 23.53
N LEU A 112 -0.21 -25.73 22.77
CA LEU A 112 -0.89 -25.49 21.50
C LEU A 112 -2.22 -24.77 21.76
N ARG A 113 -2.45 -23.65 21.07
CA ARG A 113 -3.64 -22.81 21.26
C ARG A 113 -4.56 -22.85 20.06
N VAL A 114 -5.85 -22.72 20.31
CA VAL A 114 -6.88 -22.67 19.27
C VAL A 114 -7.36 -21.23 19.07
N TYR A 115 -7.44 -20.84 17.80
CA TYR A 115 -8.05 -19.61 17.32
C TYR A 115 -9.26 -19.96 16.49
N SER A 116 -10.24 -19.08 16.46
CA SER A 116 -11.45 -19.31 15.68
C SER A 116 -11.93 -18.06 14.96
N VAL A 117 -12.82 -18.27 13.99
CA VAL A 117 -13.71 -17.21 13.51
C VAL A 117 -14.50 -16.71 14.72
N PRO A 118 -14.37 -15.43 15.11
CA PRO A 118 -15.12 -14.91 16.23
C PRO A 118 -16.61 -14.96 15.89
N PRO A 119 -17.49 -15.35 16.83
CA PRO A 119 -18.89 -15.63 16.53
C PRO A 119 -19.57 -14.43 15.85
N GLY A 120 -20.23 -14.70 14.73
CA GLY A 120 -21.01 -13.77 13.93
C GLY A 120 -22.34 -14.41 13.54
N GLU A 121 -23.42 -13.63 13.45
CA GLU A 121 -24.73 -14.15 13.06
C GLU A 121 -24.81 -14.33 11.53
N GLU A 122 -24.58 -15.55 11.07
CA GLU A 122 -24.77 -15.96 9.67
C GLU A 122 -26.27 -16.08 9.34
N ALA A 123 -26.75 -15.28 8.39
CA ALA A 123 -28.09 -15.44 7.84
C ALA A 123 -28.07 -15.30 6.33
N LEU A 124 -28.81 -16.16 5.66
CA LEU A 124 -29.13 -16.09 4.23
C LEU A 124 -30.18 -15.00 4.02
N VAL A 125 -29.96 -14.06 3.10
CA VAL A 125 -30.91 -12.94 2.91
C VAL A 125 -31.09 -12.63 1.42
N GLU A 126 -32.36 -12.62 0.99
CA GLU A 126 -32.80 -11.88 -0.20
C GLU A 126 -33.07 -10.43 0.22
N LEU A 127 -32.17 -9.51 -0.13
CA LEU A 127 -32.28 -8.09 0.21
C LEU A 127 -33.12 -7.34 -0.83
N ASP A 128 -34.27 -6.80 -0.42
CA ASP A 128 -35.06 -5.81 -1.16
C ASP A 128 -35.00 -4.45 -0.45
N SER A 129 -33.93 -3.69 -0.69
CA SER A 129 -33.91 -2.25 -0.40
C SER A 129 -32.88 -1.53 -1.27
N SER A 130 -33.37 -0.61 -2.08
CA SER A 130 -32.55 0.34 -2.85
C SER A 130 -32.22 1.54 -1.97
N LEU A 131 -30.95 1.71 -1.59
CA LEU A 131 -30.46 2.98 -1.04
C LEU A 131 -30.27 3.96 -2.20
N GLU A 132 -30.76 5.20 -2.05
CA GLU A 132 -30.69 6.25 -3.07
C GLU A 132 -29.24 6.59 -3.45
N ASP A 133 -29.01 6.75 -4.76
CA ASP A 133 -27.71 7.06 -5.38
C ASP A 133 -27.44 8.56 -5.31
N ASP A 134 -26.51 8.97 -4.43
CA ASP A 134 -26.02 10.37 -4.32
C ASP A 134 -24.59 10.52 -4.88
N SER A 135 -24.15 9.62 -5.76
CA SER A 135 -22.76 9.62 -6.28
C SER A 135 -22.59 10.41 -7.58
N GLN A 136 -22.91 11.71 -7.60
CA GLN A 136 -22.77 12.51 -8.83
C GLN A 136 -21.32 12.64 -9.36
N ASP A 137 -20.29 12.37 -8.54
CA ASP A 137 -18.89 12.57 -8.91
C ASP A 137 -17.95 11.37 -8.62
N GLY A 138 -18.45 10.12 -8.60
CA GLY A 138 -17.68 8.90 -8.24
C GLY A 138 -17.42 7.89 -9.37
N TYR A 139 -16.60 6.87 -9.11
CA TYR A 139 -16.59 5.61 -9.88
C TYR A 139 -17.68 4.69 -9.32
N THR A 140 -18.61 4.28 -10.17
CA THR A 140 -19.76 3.44 -9.79
C THR A 140 -19.67 2.10 -10.51
N PRO A 141 -19.50 0.98 -9.78
CA PRO A 141 -19.54 -0.35 -10.38
C PRO A 141 -20.89 -0.68 -11.03
N ASN A 142 -20.90 -1.56 -12.04
CA ASN A 142 -22.13 -1.99 -12.72
C ASN A 142 -22.84 -3.19 -12.06
N ASP A 143 -22.34 -3.61 -10.90
CA ASP A 143 -22.77 -4.80 -10.16
C ASP A 143 -24.15 -4.53 -9.50
N PRO A 144 -25.19 -5.37 -9.76
CA PRO A 144 -26.57 -5.09 -9.36
C PRO A 144 -26.83 -4.84 -7.87
N ASP A 145 -26.04 -5.46 -6.98
CA ASP A 145 -26.17 -5.34 -5.53
C ASP A 145 -25.19 -4.31 -4.93
N TYR A 146 -24.34 -3.66 -5.73
CA TYR A 146 -23.48 -2.55 -5.28
C TYR A 146 -24.25 -1.45 -4.49
N PRO A 147 -25.46 -1.02 -4.89
CA PRO A 147 -26.22 -0.04 -4.12
C PRO A 147 -26.47 -0.45 -2.65
N LYS A 148 -26.55 -1.76 -2.37
CA LYS A 148 -26.76 -2.34 -1.04
C LYS A 148 -25.49 -2.32 -0.17
N GLN A 149 -24.30 -2.18 -0.77
CA GLN A 149 -23.01 -2.16 -0.08
C GLN A 149 -22.68 -0.77 0.49
N TRP A 150 -23.40 -0.38 1.55
CA TRP A 150 -23.20 0.90 2.26
C TRP A 150 -21.75 1.11 2.73
N ASN A 151 -21.06 0.02 3.05
CA ASN A 151 -19.68 -0.03 3.51
C ASN A 151 -18.69 0.63 2.54
N LEU A 152 -18.89 0.45 1.22
CA LEU A 152 -17.99 0.99 0.20
C LEU A 152 -18.11 2.52 0.11
N ARG A 153 -19.32 3.06 0.29
CA ARG A 153 -19.54 4.51 0.35
C ARG A 153 -18.99 5.10 1.64
N MET A 154 -19.16 4.41 2.77
CA MET A 154 -18.67 4.89 4.08
C MET A 154 -17.17 5.16 4.10
N ILE A 155 -16.37 4.34 3.40
CA ILE A 155 -14.91 4.49 3.32
C ILE A 155 -14.46 5.25 2.06
N HIS A 156 -15.38 5.95 1.37
CA HIS A 156 -15.12 6.74 0.17
C HIS A 156 -14.47 5.99 -1.02
N MET A 157 -14.86 4.73 -1.24
CA MET A 157 -14.37 3.95 -2.39
C MET A 157 -14.67 4.54 -3.77
N PRO A 158 -15.85 5.14 -4.04
CA PRO A 158 -16.12 5.74 -5.36
C PRO A 158 -15.07 6.76 -5.81
N SER A 159 -14.50 7.51 -4.87
CA SER A 159 -13.41 8.44 -5.16
C SER A 159 -12.08 7.68 -5.29
N ALA A 160 -11.77 6.80 -4.33
CA ALA A 160 -10.51 6.06 -4.30
C ALA A 160 -10.27 5.20 -5.56
N TRP A 161 -11.32 4.58 -6.11
CA TRP A 161 -11.24 3.77 -7.34
C TRP A 161 -10.88 4.55 -8.61
N LYS A 162 -10.92 5.89 -8.59
CA LYS A 162 -10.40 6.71 -9.68
C LYS A 162 -8.86 6.75 -9.67
N GLU A 163 -8.25 6.55 -8.50
CA GLU A 163 -6.81 6.56 -8.31
C GLU A 163 -6.25 5.14 -8.35
N SER A 164 -6.74 4.25 -7.49
CA SER A 164 -6.22 2.89 -7.33
C SER A 164 -7.31 1.84 -7.14
N ARG A 165 -7.03 0.63 -7.61
CA ARG A 165 -7.88 -0.57 -7.45
C ARG A 165 -7.09 -1.78 -6.94
N GLY A 166 -5.86 -1.57 -6.47
CA GLY A 166 -5.02 -2.63 -5.89
C GLY A 166 -4.21 -3.44 -6.91
N LYS A 167 -4.04 -2.94 -8.14
CA LYS A 167 -3.38 -3.68 -9.21
C LYS A 167 -1.95 -4.07 -8.85
N GLY A 168 -1.62 -5.35 -9.05
CA GLY A 168 -0.26 -5.87 -8.88
C GLY A 168 0.12 -6.18 -7.42
N VAL A 169 -0.83 -6.01 -6.49
CA VAL A 169 -0.64 -6.31 -5.07
C VAL A 169 -1.25 -7.66 -4.75
N VAL A 170 -0.54 -8.44 -3.93
CA VAL A 170 -1.00 -9.75 -3.46
C VAL A 170 -1.51 -9.60 -2.03
N VAL A 171 -2.73 -10.07 -1.78
CA VAL A 171 -3.35 -10.10 -0.45
C VAL A 171 -3.59 -11.54 -0.06
N ALA A 172 -2.90 -12.02 0.97
CA ALA A 172 -3.12 -13.34 1.55
C ALA A 172 -4.29 -13.30 2.53
N VAL A 173 -5.20 -14.25 2.37
CA VAL A 173 -6.37 -14.41 3.22
C VAL A 173 -6.16 -15.69 4.03
N LEU A 174 -5.76 -15.51 5.29
CA LEU A 174 -5.56 -16.60 6.25
C LEU A 174 -6.88 -16.83 6.98
N ASP A 175 -7.64 -17.83 6.53
CA ASP A 175 -9.03 -18.02 6.94
C ASP A 175 -9.51 -19.48 6.71
N THR A 176 -10.81 -19.73 6.53
CA THR A 176 -11.41 -21.06 6.27
C THR A 176 -11.19 -21.58 4.83
N GLY A 177 -10.41 -20.86 4.02
CA GLY A 177 -10.25 -21.11 2.58
C GLY A 177 -11.03 -20.11 1.74
N ILE A 178 -10.95 -20.25 0.42
CA ILE A 178 -11.75 -19.46 -0.53
C ILE A 178 -12.41 -20.42 -1.54
N ALA A 179 -13.66 -20.19 -1.91
CA ALA A 179 -14.31 -20.88 -3.02
C ALA A 179 -13.85 -20.31 -4.37
N TYR A 180 -12.56 -20.46 -4.70
CA TYR A 180 -11.89 -19.82 -5.84
C TYR A 180 -11.69 -20.74 -7.06
N GLU A 181 -11.88 -22.04 -6.92
CA GLU A 181 -11.74 -23.02 -8.01
C GLU A 181 -12.80 -24.12 -7.92
N ASP A 182 -12.96 -24.86 -9.01
CA ASP A 182 -13.73 -26.11 -9.02
C ASP A 182 -12.76 -27.26 -8.72
N HIS A 183 -12.92 -27.92 -7.58
CA HIS A 183 -12.10 -29.05 -7.16
C HIS A 183 -12.96 -30.05 -6.36
N ASP A 184 -13.06 -31.30 -6.83
CA ASP A 184 -13.96 -32.31 -6.26
C ASP A 184 -15.39 -31.77 -6.02
N ASP A 185 -15.86 -31.76 -4.77
CA ASP A 185 -17.18 -31.27 -4.35
C ASP A 185 -17.22 -29.73 -4.20
N PHE A 186 -16.06 -29.06 -4.18
CA PHE A 186 -15.96 -27.61 -4.11
C PHE A 186 -16.22 -26.96 -5.46
N LYS A 187 -16.89 -25.81 -5.42
CA LYS A 187 -17.24 -25.04 -6.63
C LYS A 187 -16.83 -23.59 -6.45
N GLN A 188 -16.27 -23.02 -7.51
CA GLN A 188 -15.93 -21.60 -7.53
C GLN A 188 -17.20 -20.77 -7.46
N VAL A 189 -17.29 -19.84 -6.50
CA VAL A 189 -18.43 -18.94 -6.45
C VAL A 189 -18.46 -18.04 -7.71
N PRO A 190 -19.62 -17.85 -8.35
CA PRO A 190 -19.69 -17.18 -9.65
C PRO A 190 -19.04 -15.79 -9.69
N ASP A 191 -19.22 -15.03 -8.62
CA ASP A 191 -18.79 -13.64 -8.51
C ASP A 191 -17.28 -13.47 -8.21
N LEU A 192 -16.55 -14.59 -8.07
CA LEU A 192 -15.07 -14.60 -8.00
C LEU A 192 -14.42 -15.03 -9.32
N LYS A 193 -15.18 -15.42 -10.36
CA LYS A 193 -14.61 -15.89 -11.65
C LYS A 193 -13.70 -14.88 -12.35
N GLY A 194 -13.91 -13.58 -12.10
CA GLY A 194 -13.07 -12.50 -12.63
C GLY A 194 -11.91 -12.08 -11.72
N ALA A 195 -11.84 -12.61 -10.50
CA ALA A 195 -10.79 -12.29 -9.55
C ALA A 195 -9.48 -13.02 -9.92
N LYS A 196 -8.35 -12.50 -9.42
CA LYS A 196 -7.03 -13.10 -9.66
C LYS A 196 -6.61 -13.86 -8.42
N PHE A 197 -6.09 -15.07 -8.64
CA PHE A 197 -5.58 -15.92 -7.57
C PHE A 197 -4.11 -16.23 -7.79
N LYS A 198 -3.34 -16.15 -6.71
CA LYS A 198 -2.00 -16.72 -6.59
C LYS A 198 -2.14 -18.09 -5.94
N LYS A 199 -1.17 -18.98 -6.18
CA LYS A 199 -1.12 -20.29 -5.53
C LYS A 199 -1.17 -20.13 -4.02
N GLY A 200 -2.12 -20.84 -3.41
CA GLY A 200 -2.35 -20.90 -1.98
C GLY A 200 -1.81 -22.16 -1.34
N TYR A 201 -2.20 -22.40 -0.08
CA TYR A 201 -1.92 -23.66 0.63
C TYR A 201 -2.96 -23.90 1.73
N ASP A 202 -3.34 -25.16 1.94
CA ASP A 202 -4.21 -25.61 3.02
C ASP A 202 -3.37 -26.24 4.14
N PHE A 203 -3.23 -25.52 5.25
CA PHE A 203 -2.52 -25.99 6.44
C PHE A 203 -3.40 -26.89 7.32
N VAL A 204 -4.70 -26.99 7.05
CA VAL A 204 -5.61 -27.87 7.79
C VAL A 204 -5.56 -29.30 7.24
N ASN A 205 -5.47 -29.44 5.92
CA ASN A 205 -5.46 -30.72 5.22
C ASN A 205 -4.11 -31.07 4.56
N ASP A 206 -3.11 -30.19 4.67
CA ASP A 206 -1.75 -30.33 4.10
C ASP A 206 -1.71 -30.52 2.58
N ASP A 207 -2.47 -29.71 1.84
CA ASP A 207 -2.52 -29.74 0.38
C ASP A 207 -2.48 -28.36 -0.30
N GLU A 208 -2.46 -28.33 -1.63
CA GLU A 208 -2.36 -27.09 -2.41
C GLU A 208 -3.72 -26.43 -2.69
N HIS A 209 -4.81 -26.99 -2.17
CA HIS A 209 -6.20 -26.71 -2.52
C HIS A 209 -6.95 -26.11 -1.33
N ALA A 210 -6.66 -24.83 -1.02
CA ALA A 210 -7.25 -24.06 0.08
C ALA A 210 -8.73 -23.65 -0.17
N ASN A 211 -9.57 -24.62 -0.51
CA ASN A 211 -10.99 -24.45 -0.78
C ASN A 211 -11.78 -24.21 0.51
N ASP A 212 -12.80 -23.37 0.41
CA ASP A 212 -13.65 -23.03 1.55
C ASP A 212 -14.75 -24.09 1.75
N ASP A 213 -14.88 -24.56 2.98
CA ASP A 213 -15.93 -25.46 3.45
C ASP A 213 -16.84 -24.78 4.50
N HIS A 214 -16.61 -23.52 4.85
CA HIS A 214 -17.35 -22.80 5.89
C HIS A 214 -18.09 -21.57 5.35
N GLY A 215 -17.50 -20.84 4.40
CA GLY A 215 -18.04 -19.61 3.83
C GLY A 215 -17.58 -18.33 4.50
N HIS A 216 -16.82 -18.39 5.59
CA HIS A 216 -16.27 -17.19 6.21
C HIS A 216 -15.14 -16.60 5.35
N GLY A 217 -14.16 -17.42 4.96
CA GLY A 217 -13.02 -16.99 4.17
C GLY A 217 -13.40 -16.49 2.77
N THR A 218 -14.40 -17.10 2.12
CA THR A 218 -14.92 -16.61 0.83
C THR A 218 -15.55 -15.22 0.96
N HIS A 219 -16.30 -14.96 2.04
CA HIS A 219 -16.91 -13.65 2.30
C HIS A 219 -15.85 -12.56 2.54
N VAL A 220 -14.83 -12.90 3.35
CA VAL A 220 -13.66 -12.04 3.63
C VAL A 220 -12.92 -11.73 2.33
N ALA A 221 -12.61 -12.74 1.52
CA ALA A 221 -11.94 -12.61 0.24
C ALA A 221 -12.73 -11.73 -0.75
N GLY A 222 -14.06 -11.90 -0.80
CA GLY A 222 -14.94 -11.06 -1.59
C GLY A 222 -14.86 -9.59 -1.16
N THR A 223 -14.92 -9.31 0.14
CA THR A 223 -14.74 -7.95 0.68
C THR A 223 -13.45 -7.30 0.20
N ILE A 224 -12.37 -8.08 0.08
CA ILE A 224 -11.09 -7.59 -0.44
C ILE A 224 -11.14 -7.39 -1.96
N ALA A 225 -11.45 -8.42 -2.74
CA ALA A 225 -11.25 -8.39 -4.19
C ALA A 225 -12.27 -9.22 -4.98
N GLN A 226 -13.56 -9.15 -4.60
CA GLN A 226 -14.65 -9.62 -5.46
C GLN A 226 -14.49 -9.06 -6.88
N ALA A 227 -14.83 -9.84 -7.90
CA ALA A 227 -14.80 -9.34 -9.26
C ALA A 227 -15.83 -8.22 -9.40
N THR A 228 -15.38 -7.04 -9.83
CA THR A 228 -16.21 -5.84 -9.93
C THR A 228 -16.37 -5.43 -11.39
N ASN A 229 -17.55 -4.93 -11.75
CA ASN A 229 -18.00 -4.61 -13.11
C ASN A 229 -18.28 -5.82 -14.01
N ASN A 230 -18.69 -6.93 -13.43
CA ASN A 230 -19.02 -8.15 -14.18
C ASN A 230 -20.54 -8.25 -14.47
N GLY A 231 -21.35 -7.29 -14.04
CA GLY A 231 -22.80 -7.28 -14.17
C GLY A 231 -23.51 -8.29 -13.25
N GLN A 232 -22.84 -8.74 -12.19
CA GLN A 232 -23.30 -9.75 -11.25
C GLN A 232 -23.05 -9.27 -9.81
N GLY A 233 -23.98 -9.56 -8.91
CA GLY A 233 -23.78 -9.39 -7.47
C GLY A 233 -23.18 -8.06 -7.03
N VAL A 234 -22.02 -8.14 -6.40
CA VAL A 234 -21.44 -7.13 -5.50
C VAL A 234 -20.01 -6.78 -5.90
N ALA A 235 -19.46 -5.72 -5.31
CA ALA A 235 -18.11 -5.23 -5.60
C ALA A 235 -17.11 -5.52 -4.46
N GLY A 236 -15.84 -5.66 -4.84
CA GLY A 236 -14.69 -5.75 -3.91
C GLY A 236 -13.97 -4.40 -3.76
N VAL A 237 -13.31 -4.17 -2.63
CA VAL A 237 -12.59 -2.91 -2.36
C VAL A 237 -11.37 -2.73 -3.29
N ALA A 238 -10.50 -3.74 -3.38
CA ALA A 238 -9.29 -3.79 -4.20
C ALA A 238 -9.43 -4.82 -5.33
N PHE A 239 -10.46 -4.68 -6.15
CA PHE A 239 -10.87 -5.67 -7.16
C PHE A 239 -9.86 -5.94 -8.30
N GLU A 240 -8.75 -5.19 -8.40
CA GLU A 240 -7.65 -5.52 -9.32
C GLU A 240 -6.47 -6.24 -8.64
N ALA A 241 -6.52 -6.42 -7.31
CA ALA A 241 -5.55 -7.17 -6.53
C ALA A 241 -5.58 -8.67 -6.83
N THR A 242 -4.57 -9.39 -6.34
CA THR A 242 -4.47 -10.85 -6.44
C THR A 242 -4.64 -11.45 -5.05
N LEU A 243 -5.60 -12.35 -4.89
CA LEU A 243 -5.84 -13.08 -3.65
C LEU A 243 -4.91 -14.28 -3.56
N MET A 244 -4.36 -14.55 -2.38
CA MET A 244 -3.67 -15.79 -2.05
C MET A 244 -4.53 -16.53 -1.00
N PRO A 245 -5.21 -17.62 -1.36
CA PRO A 245 -6.01 -18.40 -0.42
C PRO A 245 -5.07 -19.16 0.52
N VAL A 246 -5.20 -18.97 1.83
CA VAL A 246 -4.41 -19.72 2.81
C VAL A 246 -5.36 -20.26 3.87
N LYS A 247 -5.64 -21.56 3.84
CA LYS A 247 -6.60 -22.17 4.75
C LYS A 247 -5.87 -22.55 6.04
N VAL A 248 -6.30 -21.95 7.14
CA VAL A 248 -5.77 -22.18 8.50
C VAL A 248 -6.89 -22.50 9.49
N LEU A 249 -8.14 -22.37 9.08
CA LEU A 249 -9.32 -22.71 9.86
C LEU A 249 -10.09 -23.85 9.17
N ASN A 250 -10.49 -24.84 9.97
CA ASN A 250 -11.26 -25.99 9.49
C ASN A 250 -12.74 -25.63 9.24
N HIS A 251 -13.54 -26.62 8.85
CA HIS A 251 -14.99 -26.46 8.62
C HIS A 251 -15.78 -25.90 9.81
N PHE A 252 -15.27 -25.99 11.04
CA PHE A 252 -15.88 -25.39 12.23
C PHE A 252 -15.38 -23.97 12.53
N GLY A 253 -14.52 -23.43 11.66
CA GLY A 253 -13.95 -22.10 11.80
C GLY A 253 -12.82 -22.05 12.83
N SER A 254 -12.20 -23.18 13.18
CA SER A 254 -11.14 -23.26 14.19
C SER A 254 -9.80 -23.70 13.61
N GLY A 255 -8.70 -23.18 14.13
CA GLY A 255 -7.34 -23.48 13.70
C GLY A 255 -6.32 -23.35 14.81
N THR A 256 -5.14 -23.95 14.65
CA THR A 256 -4.12 -23.96 15.69
C THR A 256 -3.13 -22.81 15.56
N SER A 257 -2.48 -22.44 16.67
CA SER A 257 -1.40 -21.45 16.66
C SER A 257 -0.23 -21.84 15.75
N ALA A 258 0.02 -23.14 15.58
CA ALA A 258 1.09 -23.64 14.73
C ALA A 258 0.76 -23.39 13.25
N ASP A 259 -0.43 -23.81 12.80
CA ASP A 259 -0.89 -23.63 11.41
C ASP A 259 -0.90 -22.14 11.02
N ILE A 260 -1.43 -21.29 11.91
CA ILE A 260 -1.51 -19.84 11.67
C ILE A 260 -0.11 -19.23 11.60
N ALA A 261 0.81 -19.61 12.49
CA ALA A 261 2.17 -19.07 12.47
C ALA A 261 2.95 -19.48 11.22
N GLU A 262 2.85 -20.75 10.80
CA GLU A 262 3.45 -21.22 9.55
C GLU A 262 2.85 -20.52 8.33
N ALA A 263 1.53 -20.37 8.30
CA ALA A 263 0.81 -19.69 7.23
C ALA A 263 1.23 -18.22 7.07
N ILE A 264 1.48 -17.51 8.18
CA ILE A 264 1.98 -16.12 8.13
C ILE A 264 3.36 -16.09 7.44
N ARG A 265 4.27 -17.01 7.80
CA ARG A 265 5.60 -17.11 7.19
C ARG A 265 5.49 -17.51 5.72
N PHE A 266 4.65 -18.49 5.40
CA PHE A 266 4.37 -18.93 4.03
C PHE A 266 3.87 -17.78 3.15
N ALA A 267 2.88 -17.02 3.61
CA ALA A 267 2.34 -15.89 2.85
C ALA A 267 3.41 -14.83 2.58
N ALA A 268 4.22 -14.51 3.60
CA ALA A 268 5.31 -13.55 3.46
C ALA A 268 6.38 -14.00 2.46
N ASP A 269 6.75 -15.28 2.50
CA ASP A 269 7.75 -15.85 1.58
C ASP A 269 7.22 -16.05 0.16
N ASN A 270 5.91 -16.28 0.03
CA ASN A 270 5.24 -16.41 -1.26
C ASN A 270 4.75 -15.06 -1.80
N GLY A 271 5.31 -13.95 -1.34
CA GLY A 271 5.16 -12.63 -1.96
C GLY A 271 3.80 -11.99 -1.76
N ALA A 272 3.15 -12.24 -0.62
CA ALA A 272 2.06 -11.39 -0.14
C ALA A 272 2.60 -9.99 0.22
N ASN A 273 1.83 -8.95 -0.07
CA ASN A 273 2.09 -7.58 0.41
C ASN A 273 1.27 -7.29 1.67
N VAL A 274 0.08 -7.88 1.76
CA VAL A 274 -0.85 -7.76 2.88
C VAL A 274 -1.30 -9.15 3.30
N ILE A 275 -1.38 -9.39 4.60
CA ILE A 275 -1.97 -10.58 5.22
C ILE A 275 -3.22 -10.13 5.98
N ASN A 276 -4.38 -10.69 5.63
CA ASN A 276 -5.63 -10.51 6.35
C ASN A 276 -5.89 -11.72 7.26
N MET A 277 -6.06 -11.47 8.56
CA MET A 277 -6.44 -12.47 9.56
C MET A 277 -7.76 -12.06 10.23
N SER A 278 -8.87 -12.54 9.69
CA SER A 278 -10.21 -12.32 10.22
C SER A 278 -10.59 -13.35 11.28
N LEU A 279 -9.63 -13.68 12.14
CA LEU A 279 -9.68 -14.69 13.19
C LEU A 279 -9.18 -14.11 14.51
N GLY A 280 -9.52 -14.76 15.61
CA GLY A 280 -9.07 -14.32 16.93
C GLY A 280 -9.24 -15.37 18.01
N GLY A 281 -8.72 -15.08 19.20
CA GLY A 281 -8.82 -15.96 20.36
C GLY A 281 -7.46 -16.40 20.87
N GLY A 282 -7.38 -17.62 21.40
CA GLY A 282 -6.13 -18.33 21.75
C GLY A 282 -5.23 -17.73 22.83
N GLY A 283 -5.33 -16.44 23.17
CA GLY A 283 -4.39 -15.79 24.07
C GLY A 283 -3.05 -15.47 23.39
N TYR A 284 -2.05 -15.04 24.16
CA TYR A 284 -0.73 -14.73 23.60
C TYR A 284 0.03 -16.01 23.26
N SER A 285 0.44 -16.16 22.01
CA SER A 285 1.39 -17.16 21.50
C SER A 285 2.70 -16.50 21.08
N LYS A 286 3.85 -17.02 21.53
CA LYS A 286 5.16 -16.52 21.11
C LYS A 286 5.45 -16.88 19.64
N VAL A 287 5.14 -18.09 19.21
CA VAL A 287 5.36 -18.55 17.81
C VAL A 287 4.62 -17.63 16.84
N MET A 288 3.37 -17.27 17.14
CA MET A 288 2.61 -16.32 16.34
C MET A 288 3.15 -14.89 16.39
N ALA A 289 3.63 -14.42 17.56
CA ALA A 289 4.24 -13.09 17.67
C ALA A 289 5.47 -12.97 16.78
N ASP A 290 6.33 -13.99 16.80
CA ASP A 290 7.54 -14.05 15.98
C ASP A 290 7.21 -14.14 14.48
N ALA A 291 6.15 -14.87 14.11
CA ALA A 291 5.66 -14.93 12.73
C ALA A 291 5.13 -13.57 12.23
N VAL A 292 4.38 -12.82 13.06
CA VAL A 292 3.93 -11.46 12.71
C VAL A 292 5.12 -10.52 12.53
N GLU A 293 6.11 -10.60 13.42
CA GLU A 293 7.34 -9.82 13.29
C GLU A 293 8.12 -10.19 12.02
N TYR A 294 8.19 -11.48 11.68
CA TYR A 294 8.82 -11.99 10.47
C TYR A 294 8.17 -11.40 9.20
N ALA A 295 6.84 -11.47 9.10
CA ALA A 295 6.10 -10.90 7.98
C ALA A 295 6.36 -9.39 7.84
N ARG A 296 6.36 -8.66 8.97
CA ARG A 296 6.68 -7.23 8.96
C ARG A 296 8.10 -6.96 8.45
N LYS A 297 9.11 -7.71 8.91
CA LYS A 297 10.50 -7.58 8.46
C LYS A 297 10.67 -7.86 6.96
N LYS A 298 9.80 -8.71 6.39
CA LYS A 298 9.72 -8.96 4.93
C LYS A 298 9.01 -7.86 4.15
N GLY A 299 8.49 -6.83 4.83
CA GLY A 299 7.76 -5.73 4.20
C GLY A 299 6.27 -6.03 3.98
N VAL A 300 5.70 -6.98 4.74
CA VAL A 300 4.29 -7.40 4.62
C VAL A 300 3.46 -6.77 5.73
N THR A 301 2.36 -6.13 5.37
CA THR A 301 1.42 -5.55 6.34
C THR A 301 0.48 -6.65 6.85
N VAL A 302 0.47 -6.86 8.16
CA VAL A 302 -0.44 -7.82 8.81
C VAL A 302 -1.64 -7.07 9.37
N VAL A 303 -2.86 -7.46 9.02
CA VAL A 303 -4.11 -6.80 9.44
C VAL A 303 -5.00 -7.84 10.12
N ALA A 304 -5.47 -7.55 11.34
CA ALA A 304 -6.16 -8.53 12.16
C ALA A 304 -7.38 -7.97 12.90
N ALA A 305 -8.37 -8.84 13.11
CA ALA A 305 -9.63 -8.52 13.78
C ALA A 305 -9.46 -8.29 15.29
N ALA A 306 -10.04 -7.21 15.83
CA ALA A 306 -9.89 -6.87 17.25
C ALA A 306 -10.64 -7.80 18.22
N GLY A 307 -11.63 -8.56 17.75
CA GLY A 307 -12.45 -9.50 18.51
C GLY A 307 -13.93 -9.09 18.61
N ASN A 308 -14.82 -10.06 18.82
CA ASN A 308 -16.28 -9.88 18.83
C ASN A 308 -16.91 -10.00 20.24
N ALA A 309 -16.12 -9.85 21.31
CA ALA A 309 -16.60 -10.00 22.68
C ALA A 309 -17.18 -8.72 23.32
N GLY A 310 -17.07 -7.57 22.65
CA GLY A 310 -17.51 -6.27 23.17
C GLY A 310 -16.73 -5.79 24.39
N ARG A 311 -15.50 -6.29 24.58
CA ARG A 311 -14.68 -6.05 25.78
C ARG A 311 -13.63 -4.97 25.53
N SER A 312 -13.23 -4.29 26.59
CA SER A 312 -12.10 -3.33 26.61
C SER A 312 -10.74 -4.06 26.57
N ARG A 313 -10.59 -5.01 25.65
CA ARG A 313 -9.37 -5.76 25.39
C ARG A 313 -9.38 -6.26 23.94
N VAL A 314 -8.37 -5.87 23.18
CA VAL A 314 -8.11 -6.42 21.84
C VAL A 314 -7.60 -7.86 21.96
N GLU A 315 -8.08 -8.74 21.09
CA GLU A 315 -7.70 -10.16 21.05
C GLU A 315 -6.47 -10.40 20.17
N PHE A 316 -5.84 -11.57 20.32
CA PHE A 316 -4.75 -11.98 19.43
C PHE A 316 -5.34 -12.65 18.18
N PRO A 317 -4.76 -12.44 16.99
CA PRO A 317 -3.46 -11.80 16.73
C PRO A 317 -3.45 -10.26 16.63
N ALA A 318 -4.59 -9.57 16.66
CA ALA A 318 -4.63 -8.11 16.52
C ALA A 318 -3.84 -7.36 17.60
N ALA A 319 -3.75 -7.90 18.81
CA ALA A 319 -2.99 -7.30 19.91
C ALA A 319 -1.45 -7.44 19.77
N TYR A 320 -0.92 -8.11 18.74
CA TYR A 320 0.53 -8.20 18.55
C TYR A 320 1.12 -6.89 18.01
N PRO A 321 2.25 -6.41 18.56
CA PRO A 321 3.01 -5.35 17.94
C PRO A 321 3.39 -5.72 16.49
N GLY A 322 3.06 -4.83 15.55
CA GLY A 322 3.33 -5.02 14.13
C GLY A 322 2.15 -5.55 13.31
N ALA A 323 1.05 -5.96 13.96
CA ALA A 323 -0.24 -6.15 13.33
C ALA A 323 -1.08 -4.85 13.43
N VAL A 324 -1.90 -4.58 12.42
CA VAL A 324 -2.90 -3.51 12.43
C VAL A 324 -4.20 -4.06 13.03
N ALA A 325 -4.56 -3.60 14.22
CA ALA A 325 -5.76 -4.02 14.92
C ALA A 325 -7.02 -3.25 14.43
N VAL A 326 -8.04 -4.00 14.00
CA VAL A 326 -9.24 -3.43 13.36
C VAL A 326 -10.51 -3.66 14.16
N ALA A 327 -11.17 -2.57 14.56
CA ALA A 327 -12.50 -2.56 15.17
C ALA A 327 -13.61 -2.44 14.12
N ALA A 328 -14.82 -2.85 14.49
CA ALA A 328 -16.01 -2.80 13.64
C ALA A 328 -16.93 -1.62 13.96
N VAL A 329 -17.41 -0.95 12.91
CA VAL A 329 -18.54 -0.01 12.98
C VAL A 329 -19.74 -0.52 12.19
N GLY A 330 -20.94 -0.11 12.63
CA GLY A 330 -22.18 -0.31 11.87
C GLY A 330 -22.44 0.80 10.84
N PRO A 331 -23.57 0.76 10.10
CA PRO A 331 -23.92 1.73 9.06
C PRO A 331 -23.96 3.20 9.50
N GLY A 332 -24.24 3.46 10.78
CA GLY A 332 -24.21 4.80 11.37
C GLY A 332 -22.80 5.33 11.71
N GLY A 333 -21.76 4.54 11.49
CA GLY A 333 -20.36 4.87 11.83
C GLY A 333 -20.02 4.73 13.33
N SER A 334 -20.99 4.38 14.18
CA SER A 334 -20.75 4.05 15.58
C SER A 334 -20.12 2.65 15.73
N ARG A 335 -19.23 2.49 16.71
CA ARG A 335 -18.64 1.19 17.08
C ARG A 335 -19.75 0.18 17.31
N ALA A 336 -19.65 -0.96 16.64
CA ALA A 336 -20.60 -2.05 16.82
C ALA A 336 -20.45 -2.61 18.24
N PRO A 337 -21.52 -2.92 18.99
CA PRO A 337 -21.40 -3.30 20.40
C PRO A 337 -20.67 -4.60 20.67
N TYR A 338 -20.60 -5.49 19.68
CA TYR A 338 -19.77 -6.70 19.75
C TYR A 338 -18.29 -6.39 19.53
N SER A 339 -17.91 -5.26 18.93
CA SER A 339 -16.50 -4.97 18.64
C SER A 339 -15.72 -4.76 19.93
N SER A 340 -14.73 -5.62 20.17
CA SER A 340 -13.71 -5.38 21.19
C SER A 340 -12.92 -4.11 20.85
N TYR A 341 -12.36 -3.49 21.90
CA TYR A 341 -11.72 -2.17 21.85
C TYR A 341 -10.62 -2.08 22.90
N GLY A 342 -9.71 -1.11 22.82
CA GLY A 342 -8.63 -0.99 23.81
C GLY A 342 -7.40 -0.25 23.30
N LYS A 343 -6.33 -0.31 24.09
CA LYS A 343 -5.07 0.43 23.84
C LYS A 343 -4.27 -0.08 22.64
N GLU A 344 -4.50 -1.33 22.25
CA GLU A 344 -3.86 -1.96 21.09
C GLU A 344 -4.62 -1.67 19.79
N LEU A 345 -5.76 -0.97 19.83
CA LEU A 345 -6.57 -0.72 18.64
C LEU A 345 -5.94 0.35 17.74
N ASP A 346 -5.82 0.08 16.44
CA ASP A 346 -5.23 1.01 15.48
C ASP A 346 -6.28 1.80 14.69
N ILE A 347 -7.33 1.14 14.20
CA ILE A 347 -8.33 1.76 13.31
C ILE A 347 -9.68 1.06 13.39
N ALA A 348 -10.76 1.76 13.03
CA ALA A 348 -12.09 1.17 12.87
C ALA A 348 -12.51 1.13 11.40
N ALA A 349 -13.25 0.10 10.99
CA ALA A 349 -13.75 -0.06 9.62
C ALA A 349 -15.16 -0.69 9.61
N PRO A 350 -15.88 -0.64 8.47
CA PRO A 350 -17.23 -1.21 8.36
C PRO A 350 -17.25 -2.71 8.66
N GLY A 351 -17.85 -3.10 9.79
CA GLY A 351 -18.04 -4.50 10.18
C GLY A 351 -19.50 -4.90 10.30
N GLY A 352 -20.42 -3.95 10.20
CA GLY A 352 -21.87 -4.19 10.22
C GLY A 352 -22.51 -4.19 11.61
N ASP A 353 -23.83 -4.03 11.64
CA ASP A 353 -24.64 -4.08 12.85
C ASP A 353 -26.06 -4.54 12.50
N LYS A 354 -26.28 -5.85 12.49
CA LYS A 354 -27.55 -6.50 12.11
C LYS A 354 -28.69 -6.28 13.10
N ARG A 355 -28.42 -5.63 14.25
CA ARG A 355 -29.50 -5.07 15.10
C ARG A 355 -30.29 -3.98 14.36
N GLN A 356 -29.73 -3.44 13.28
CA GLN A 356 -30.36 -2.50 12.36
C GLN A 356 -31.04 -3.21 11.15
N GLY A 357 -31.17 -4.53 11.21
CA GLY A 357 -31.64 -5.39 10.11
C GLY A 357 -30.50 -5.93 9.25
N ASP A 358 -30.82 -6.88 8.37
CA ASP A 358 -29.82 -7.53 7.51
C ASP A 358 -29.09 -6.59 6.55
N ALA A 359 -29.76 -5.50 6.13
CA ALA A 359 -29.15 -4.43 5.35
C ALA A 359 -28.03 -3.70 6.12
N GLY A 360 -27.96 -3.87 7.46
CA GLY A 360 -26.89 -3.39 8.30
C GLY A 360 -25.64 -4.28 8.32
N GLY A 361 -25.68 -5.46 7.72
CA GLY A 361 -24.50 -6.33 7.54
C GLY A 361 -23.65 -5.94 6.32
N ILE A 362 -22.53 -6.63 6.16
CA ILE A 362 -21.67 -6.56 4.96
C ILE A 362 -22.09 -7.68 4.03
N LEU A 363 -22.68 -7.31 2.88
CA LEU A 363 -23.14 -8.25 1.86
C LEU A 363 -21.99 -8.65 0.95
N GLN A 364 -21.72 -9.96 0.82
CA GLN A 364 -20.85 -10.53 -0.22
C GLN A 364 -21.36 -11.88 -0.74
N ASN A 365 -20.85 -12.31 -1.90
CA ASN A 365 -21.03 -13.69 -2.38
C ASN A 365 -20.15 -14.63 -1.58
N THR A 366 -20.71 -15.73 -1.10
CA THR A 366 -20.03 -16.76 -0.34
C THR A 366 -20.68 -18.13 -0.63
N ILE A 367 -20.35 -19.16 0.15
CA ILE A 367 -20.96 -20.49 0.06
C ILE A 367 -22.01 -20.69 1.15
N ASP A 368 -22.99 -21.56 0.89
CA ASP A 368 -23.94 -22.03 1.89
C ASP A 368 -23.19 -22.93 2.89
N PRO A 369 -23.14 -22.62 4.19
CA PRO A 369 -22.46 -23.47 5.17
C PRO A 369 -23.00 -24.90 5.23
N ARG A 370 -24.22 -25.14 4.71
CA ARG A 370 -24.85 -26.48 4.64
C ARG A 370 -24.50 -27.23 3.36
N ASP A 371 -24.00 -26.55 2.35
CA ASP A 371 -23.64 -27.10 1.05
C ASP A 371 -22.55 -26.24 0.41
N PRO A 372 -21.26 -26.59 0.60
CA PRO A 372 -20.14 -25.79 0.10
C PRO A 372 -20.07 -25.73 -1.44
N SER A 373 -20.84 -26.57 -2.14
CA SER A 373 -20.97 -26.51 -3.61
C SER A 373 -21.92 -25.41 -4.09
N ARG A 374 -22.71 -24.83 -3.17
CA ARG A 374 -23.74 -23.84 -3.47
C ARG A 374 -23.31 -22.43 -3.07
N SER A 375 -23.29 -21.52 -4.04
CA SER A 375 -23.06 -20.09 -3.79
C SER A 375 -24.31 -19.37 -3.29
N VAL A 376 -24.13 -18.41 -2.37
CA VAL A 376 -25.17 -17.54 -1.82
C VAL A 376 -24.63 -16.12 -1.60
N TYR A 377 -25.48 -15.11 -1.76
CA TYR A 377 -25.17 -13.77 -1.27
C TYR A 377 -25.63 -13.66 0.18
N ALA A 378 -24.70 -13.35 1.10
CA ALA A 378 -24.98 -13.31 2.53
C ALA A 378 -24.43 -12.05 3.19
N ALA A 379 -25.20 -11.52 4.15
CA ALA A 379 -24.84 -10.36 4.94
C ALA A 379 -24.28 -10.80 6.30
N TYR A 380 -22.97 -10.60 6.50
CA TYR A 380 -22.28 -10.95 7.74
C TYR A 380 -22.00 -9.71 8.58
N GLN A 381 -21.75 -9.92 9.88
CA GLN A 381 -21.26 -8.87 10.77
C GLN A 381 -20.08 -9.39 11.60
N GLY A 382 -19.17 -8.50 11.98
CA GLY A 382 -18.05 -8.82 12.84
C GLY A 382 -16.84 -7.92 12.60
N THR A 383 -15.89 -7.92 13.53
CA THR A 383 -14.55 -7.38 13.26
C THR A 383 -13.90 -8.12 12.09
N SER A 384 -14.25 -9.39 11.87
CA SER A 384 -13.86 -10.18 10.71
C SER A 384 -14.28 -9.59 9.36
N MET A 385 -15.37 -8.83 9.31
CA MET A 385 -15.81 -8.11 8.10
C MET A 385 -15.19 -6.71 8.02
N ALA A 386 -14.76 -6.12 9.14
CA ALA A 386 -14.05 -4.85 9.16
C ALA A 386 -12.59 -4.97 8.67
N THR A 387 -11.88 -6.01 9.13
CA THR A 387 -10.49 -6.31 8.76
C THR A 387 -10.22 -6.32 7.26
N PRO A 388 -11.01 -7.01 6.39
CA PRO A 388 -10.75 -7.04 4.96
C PRO A 388 -10.90 -5.68 4.27
N HIS A 389 -11.69 -4.74 4.80
CA HIS A 389 -11.72 -3.37 4.27
C HIS A 389 -10.36 -2.69 4.46
N VAL A 390 -9.76 -2.80 5.66
CA VAL A 390 -8.44 -2.23 5.95
C VAL A 390 -7.36 -2.92 5.14
N ALA A 391 -7.38 -4.26 5.05
CA ALA A 391 -6.43 -5.03 4.25
C ALA A 391 -6.49 -4.64 2.75
N ALA A 392 -7.69 -4.41 2.23
CA ALA A 392 -7.87 -3.99 0.85
C ALA A 392 -7.42 -2.54 0.61
N VAL A 393 -7.68 -1.60 1.52
CA VAL A 393 -7.14 -0.24 1.42
C VAL A 393 -5.61 -0.24 1.54
N ALA A 394 -5.03 -1.07 2.39
CA ALA A 394 -3.58 -1.31 2.42
C ALA A 394 -3.07 -1.79 1.04
N ALA A 395 -3.83 -2.65 0.36
CA ALA A 395 -3.48 -3.06 -1.00
C ALA A 395 -3.55 -1.91 -2.03
N LEU A 396 -4.50 -0.97 -1.90
CA LEU A 396 -4.51 0.23 -2.74
C LEU A 396 -3.26 1.08 -2.52
N LEU A 397 -2.81 1.21 -1.27
CA LEU A 397 -1.61 1.97 -0.89
C LEU A 397 -0.33 1.34 -1.46
N TYR A 398 -0.20 0.02 -1.38
CA TYR A 398 0.91 -0.69 -2.05
C TYR A 398 0.89 -0.49 -3.57
N ALA A 399 -0.29 -0.51 -4.20
CA ALA A 399 -0.42 -0.29 -5.64
C ALA A 399 0.01 1.13 -6.05
N GLU A 400 -0.17 2.12 -5.18
CA GLU A 400 0.29 3.50 -5.36
C GLU A 400 1.73 3.76 -4.88
N GLY A 401 2.47 2.70 -4.52
CA GLY A 401 3.91 2.76 -4.30
C GLY A 401 4.34 2.90 -2.84
N ALA A 402 3.48 2.59 -1.87
CA ALA A 402 3.93 2.37 -0.49
C ALA A 402 5.01 1.27 -0.48
N SER A 403 6.12 1.54 0.20
CA SER A 403 7.31 0.67 0.18
C SER A 403 7.32 -0.41 1.26
N GLY A 404 6.41 -0.32 2.24
CA GLY A 404 6.30 -1.30 3.31
C GLY A 404 5.29 -0.90 4.41
N PRO A 405 5.22 -1.69 5.49
CA PRO A 405 4.17 -1.59 6.50
C PRO A 405 4.11 -0.22 7.19
N ASP A 406 5.25 0.38 7.49
CA ASP A 406 5.31 1.69 8.16
C ASP A 406 4.65 2.81 7.34
N GLU A 407 4.84 2.81 6.01
CA GLU A 407 4.22 3.82 5.14
C GLU A 407 2.73 3.58 4.97
N VAL A 408 2.32 2.31 4.86
CA VAL A 408 0.92 1.91 4.80
C VAL A 408 0.18 2.34 6.06
N GLU A 409 0.68 1.97 7.24
CA GLU A 409 0.09 2.33 8.53
C GLU A 409 -0.01 3.85 8.68
N LYS A 410 1.08 4.57 8.39
CA LYS A 410 1.09 6.03 8.45
C LYS A 410 0.01 6.64 7.56
N ALA A 411 -0.16 6.13 6.33
CA ALA A 411 -1.18 6.61 5.40
C ALA A 411 -2.61 6.26 5.86
N LEU A 412 -2.82 5.03 6.37
CA LEU A 412 -4.09 4.61 6.96
C LEU A 412 -4.49 5.53 8.11
N TYR A 413 -3.59 5.74 9.08
CA TYR A 413 -3.87 6.49 10.30
C TYR A 413 -4.02 8.00 10.06
N ALA A 414 -3.22 8.56 9.15
CA ALA A 414 -3.34 9.97 8.77
C ALA A 414 -4.59 10.25 7.93
N GLY A 415 -5.03 9.26 7.14
CA GLY A 415 -6.25 9.35 6.34
C GLY A 415 -7.54 9.10 7.13
N ALA A 416 -7.47 8.35 8.23
CA ALA A 416 -8.65 7.97 9.01
C ALA A 416 -9.49 9.19 9.43
N LYS A 417 -10.80 9.09 9.21
CA LYS A 417 -11.79 10.06 9.69
C LYS A 417 -11.86 10.01 11.21
N ARG A 418 -11.46 11.09 11.86
CA ARG A 418 -11.49 11.21 13.32
C ARG A 418 -12.91 11.06 13.87
N MET A 419 -13.03 10.26 14.94
CA MET A 419 -14.30 9.95 15.61
C MET A 419 -14.39 10.58 17.02
N GLY A 420 -13.53 11.56 17.32
CA GLY A 420 -13.48 12.30 18.57
C GLY A 420 -12.53 13.49 18.49
N GLU A 421 -12.41 14.24 19.58
CA GLU A 421 -11.50 15.39 19.67
C GLU A 421 -10.02 14.97 19.65
N GLN A 422 -9.74 13.79 20.22
CA GLN A 422 -8.41 13.20 20.27
C GLN A 422 -8.03 12.57 18.93
N ALA A 423 -6.74 12.59 18.60
CA ALA A 423 -6.22 11.97 17.38
C ALA A 423 -6.26 10.43 17.40
N TRP A 424 -6.43 9.85 18.59
CA TRP A 424 -6.57 8.41 18.81
C TRP A 424 -7.50 8.18 20.02
N THR A 425 -8.32 7.14 19.98
CA THR A 425 -9.23 6.73 21.08
C THR A 425 -9.24 5.23 21.25
N GLU A 426 -9.54 4.73 22.46
CA GLU A 426 -9.64 3.28 22.70
C GLU A 426 -10.76 2.61 21.90
N GLU A 427 -11.79 3.35 21.48
CA GLU A 427 -12.95 2.79 20.76
C GLU A 427 -12.79 2.76 19.23
N TYR A 428 -12.03 3.70 18.66
CA TYR A 428 -11.90 3.85 17.20
C TYR A 428 -10.46 3.84 16.70
N GLY A 429 -9.47 3.67 17.58
CA GLY A 429 -8.07 3.86 17.25
C GLY A 429 -7.86 5.28 16.70
N HIS A 430 -7.18 5.38 15.56
CA HIS A 430 -6.97 6.61 14.81
C HIS A 430 -8.22 7.18 14.13
N GLY A 431 -9.31 6.40 14.05
CA GLY A 431 -10.59 6.82 13.48
C GLY A 431 -11.20 5.77 12.56
N LEU A 432 -12.22 6.19 11.83
CA LEU A 432 -12.88 5.38 10.81
C LEU A 432 -12.07 5.41 9.50
N LEU A 433 -11.83 4.24 8.91
CA LEU A 433 -11.15 4.06 7.64
C LEU A 433 -11.74 4.96 6.54
N ASP A 434 -10.87 5.64 5.79
CA ASP A 434 -11.21 6.47 4.64
C ASP A 434 -10.18 6.23 3.53
N ALA A 435 -10.57 5.45 2.51
CA ALA A 435 -9.67 5.00 1.46
C ALA A 435 -9.07 6.16 0.65
N GLN A 436 -9.91 7.14 0.29
CA GLN A 436 -9.48 8.29 -0.50
C GLN A 436 -8.53 9.19 0.31
N ALA A 437 -8.83 9.43 1.58
CA ALA A 437 -7.95 10.21 2.45
C ALA A 437 -6.63 9.49 2.71
N SER A 438 -6.64 8.16 2.86
CA SER A 438 -5.41 7.37 3.00
C SER A 438 -4.51 7.44 1.75
N LEU A 439 -5.08 7.33 0.54
CA LEU A 439 -4.34 7.51 -0.72
C LEU A 439 -3.73 8.91 -0.82
N ASN A 440 -4.50 9.94 -0.47
CA ASN A 440 -3.99 11.32 -0.40
C ASN A 440 -2.86 11.49 0.62
N ALA A 441 -2.94 10.82 1.77
CA ALA A 441 -1.92 10.86 2.82
C ALA A 441 -0.60 10.20 2.36
N LEU A 442 -0.66 9.12 1.58
CA LEU A 442 0.52 8.51 0.97
C LEU A 442 1.20 9.47 -0.01
N GLY A 443 0.41 10.08 -0.91
CA GLY A 443 0.89 11.08 -1.87
C GLY A 443 1.43 12.38 -1.22
N GLY A 444 1.04 12.65 0.03
CA GLY A 444 1.52 13.78 0.83
C GLY A 444 2.86 13.54 1.55
N GLY A 445 3.33 12.29 1.64
CA GLY A 445 4.55 11.90 2.35
C GLY A 445 5.84 12.13 1.56
N ALA A 446 5.78 12.07 0.23
CA ALA A 446 6.81 12.62 -0.64
C ALA A 446 6.67 14.15 -0.64
N SER A 447 7.24 14.77 0.39
CA SER A 447 7.36 16.21 0.57
C SER A 447 7.33 16.95 -0.77
N ARG A 448 6.41 17.89 -0.95
CA ARG A 448 6.43 18.91 -2.02
C ARG A 448 7.65 19.84 -1.97
N TRP A 449 8.67 19.50 -1.18
CA TRP A 449 9.72 20.38 -0.72
C TRP A 449 11.17 20.03 -1.11
N PRO A 450 11.59 18.83 -1.56
CA PRO A 450 12.94 18.64 -2.08
C PRO A 450 13.18 19.54 -3.29
N SER A 451 12.22 19.62 -4.22
CA SER A 451 12.34 20.51 -5.39
C SER A 451 12.34 21.99 -5.01
N MET A 452 11.60 22.40 -3.98
CA MET A 452 11.57 23.78 -3.50
C MET A 452 12.87 24.17 -2.78
N TRP A 453 13.41 23.32 -1.91
CA TRP A 453 14.70 23.56 -1.26
C TRP A 453 15.87 23.47 -2.24
N TRP A 454 15.83 22.58 -3.24
CA TRP A 454 16.79 22.57 -4.33
C TRP A 454 16.69 23.82 -5.22
N ALA A 455 15.48 24.29 -5.53
CA ALA A 455 15.28 25.52 -6.29
C ALA A 455 15.72 26.76 -5.50
N LEU A 456 15.44 26.81 -4.19
CA LEU A 456 15.90 27.88 -3.30
C LEU A 456 17.42 27.82 -3.08
N ALA A 457 18.01 26.64 -2.99
CA ALA A 457 19.46 26.46 -2.90
C ALA A 457 20.15 26.84 -4.21
N LEU A 458 19.58 26.48 -5.37
CA LEU A 458 20.05 26.92 -6.69
C LEU A 458 19.89 28.43 -6.86
N LEU A 459 18.76 29.00 -6.44
CA LEU A 459 18.52 30.44 -6.46
C LEU A 459 19.50 31.16 -5.54
N ALA A 460 19.73 30.66 -4.33
CA ALA A 460 20.70 31.20 -3.38
C ALA A 460 22.13 31.06 -3.92
N LEU A 461 22.50 29.94 -4.55
CA LEU A 461 23.79 29.74 -5.19
C LEU A 461 23.98 30.75 -6.34
N VAL A 462 22.97 30.93 -7.18
CA VAL A 462 22.97 31.94 -8.26
C VAL A 462 23.12 33.35 -7.67
N LEU A 463 22.36 33.70 -6.63
CA LEU A 463 22.43 35.00 -5.96
C LEU A 463 23.77 35.22 -5.23
N LEU A 464 24.37 34.17 -4.66
CA LEU A 464 25.69 34.20 -4.04
C LEU A 464 26.81 34.37 -5.07
N THR A 465 26.67 33.80 -6.27
CA THR A 465 27.59 34.06 -7.40
C THR A 465 27.46 35.48 -7.97
N ILE A 466 26.39 36.21 -7.65
CA ILE A 466 26.15 37.60 -8.09
C ILE A 466 26.81 38.62 -7.12
N ARG A 467 27.10 38.23 -5.87
CA ARG A 467 27.65 39.16 -4.88
C ARG A 467 29.17 39.12 -4.84
N GLY A 468 29.82 39.57 -5.91
CA GLY A 468 31.26 39.78 -5.87
C GLY A 468 31.91 40.05 -7.22
N ARG A 469 32.25 41.32 -7.43
CA ARG A 469 33.23 41.87 -8.39
C ARG A 469 32.82 41.96 -9.86
N GLU A 470 32.91 43.21 -10.33
CA GLU A 470 32.93 43.71 -11.70
C GLU A 470 33.43 42.70 -12.76
N ARG A 471 32.61 42.46 -13.83
CA ARG A 471 32.95 42.02 -15.23
C ARG A 471 31.71 41.43 -15.96
N PRO A 472 31.79 41.02 -17.25
CA PRO A 472 31.66 41.76 -18.52
C PRO A 472 30.19 41.80 -19.04
N GLY A 473 29.89 42.64 -20.03
CA GLY A 473 28.54 43.03 -20.49
C GLY A 473 27.50 41.95 -20.81
N TYR A 474 27.86 40.66 -20.90
CA TYR A 474 26.89 39.56 -21.11
C TYR A 474 26.12 39.16 -19.85
N LEU A 475 26.65 39.39 -18.65
CA LEU A 475 25.98 39.04 -17.39
C LEU A 475 24.84 40.01 -17.04
N ASN A 476 24.89 41.26 -17.52
CA ASN A 476 23.80 42.24 -17.36
C ASN A 476 22.54 41.85 -18.15
N VAL A 477 22.68 41.06 -19.21
CA VAL A 477 21.54 40.56 -19.99
C VAL A 477 20.81 39.44 -19.25
N LEU A 478 21.54 38.64 -18.45
CA LEU A 478 20.98 37.54 -17.66
C LEU A 478 20.05 38.03 -16.53
N ALA A 479 20.20 39.28 -16.10
CA ALA A 479 19.37 39.88 -15.06
C ALA A 479 18.14 40.64 -15.61
N ARG A 480 17.98 40.73 -16.94
CA ARG A 480 16.83 41.43 -17.53
C ARG A 480 15.57 40.56 -17.41
N PRO A 481 14.40 41.14 -17.05
CA PRO A 481 13.13 40.41 -17.08
C PRO A 481 12.84 39.78 -18.45
N SER A 482 13.27 40.45 -19.52
CA SER A 482 13.14 39.94 -20.89
C SER A 482 13.91 38.63 -21.13
N PHE A 483 14.96 38.33 -20.35
CA PHE A 483 15.69 37.06 -20.40
C PHE A 483 15.16 36.06 -19.36
N LEU A 484 14.92 36.50 -18.13
CA LEU A 484 14.54 35.64 -17.01
C LEU A 484 13.13 35.06 -17.14
N VAL A 485 12.16 35.84 -17.61
CA VAL A 485 10.76 35.37 -17.73
C VAL A 485 10.66 34.22 -18.74
N PRO A 486 11.20 34.33 -19.97
CA PRO A 486 11.18 33.20 -20.92
C PRO A 486 12.02 32.01 -20.45
N LEU A 487 13.12 32.24 -19.72
CA LEU A 487 13.93 31.18 -19.14
C LEU A 487 13.11 30.33 -18.16
N VAL A 488 12.46 30.96 -17.18
CA VAL A 488 11.66 30.28 -16.14
C VAL A 488 10.46 29.57 -16.76
N LEU A 489 9.75 30.23 -17.67
CA LEU A 489 8.60 29.63 -18.37
C LEU A 489 9.00 28.39 -19.18
N ALA A 490 10.19 28.38 -19.78
CA ALA A 490 10.67 27.23 -20.54
C ALA A 490 11.27 26.11 -19.66
N THR A 491 11.87 26.42 -18.51
CA THR A 491 12.48 25.40 -17.63
C THR A 491 11.47 24.73 -16.71
N VAL A 492 10.68 25.52 -15.98
CA VAL A 492 9.87 25.06 -14.85
C VAL A 492 8.41 25.52 -14.89
N GLY A 493 8.06 26.44 -15.80
CA GLY A 493 6.73 27.04 -15.85
C GLY A 493 6.43 27.91 -14.63
N VAL A 494 5.15 28.21 -14.39
CA VAL A 494 4.66 28.96 -13.22
C VAL A 494 3.90 28.01 -12.28
N PHE A 495 4.49 26.86 -11.96
CA PHE A 495 3.83 25.78 -11.20
C PHE A 495 3.19 26.22 -9.86
N PHE A 496 3.67 27.32 -9.27
CA PHE A 496 3.18 27.89 -8.00
C PHE A 496 1.93 28.77 -8.13
N ALA A 497 1.56 29.22 -9.34
CA ALA A 497 0.40 30.08 -9.53
C ALA A 497 -0.94 29.37 -9.19
N ARG A 498 -0.96 28.03 -9.16
CA ARG A 498 -2.17 27.25 -8.80
C ARG A 498 -2.61 27.42 -7.37
N SER A 499 -1.63 27.59 -6.48
CA SER A 499 -1.88 27.85 -5.08
C SER A 499 -2.40 29.27 -4.83
N TRP A 500 -2.19 30.20 -5.77
CA TRP A 500 -2.59 31.61 -5.61
C TRP A 500 -3.92 31.96 -6.26
N PHE A 501 -4.31 31.29 -7.35
CA PHE A 501 -5.49 31.68 -8.13
C PHE A 501 -6.72 30.78 -7.96
N GLY A 502 -6.62 29.66 -7.24
CA GLY A 502 -7.74 28.74 -7.04
C GLY A 502 -8.21 28.08 -8.34
N GLY A 503 -8.94 26.97 -8.24
CA GLY A 503 -9.46 26.25 -9.40
C GLY A 503 -10.52 27.06 -10.16
N ALA A 504 -10.10 27.88 -11.12
CA ALA A 504 -11.00 28.50 -12.08
C ALA A 504 -11.32 27.49 -13.19
N SER A 505 -12.61 27.24 -13.44
CA SER A 505 -13.09 26.42 -14.55
C SER A 505 -13.41 27.27 -15.79
N GLY A 506 -13.21 26.71 -16.98
CA GLY A 506 -13.45 27.37 -18.28
C GLY A 506 -12.16 27.87 -18.95
N ALA A 507 -12.29 28.66 -20.03
CA ALA A 507 -11.15 29.10 -20.86
C ALA A 507 -10.04 29.85 -20.08
N ALA A 508 -10.39 30.50 -18.96
CA ALA A 508 -9.41 31.11 -18.06
C ALA A 508 -8.61 30.07 -17.26
N GLY A 509 -9.24 28.95 -16.87
CA GLY A 509 -8.61 27.79 -16.24
C GLY A 509 -7.63 27.10 -17.17
N ASP A 510 -7.96 26.94 -18.45
CA ASP A 510 -7.09 26.30 -19.44
C ASP A 510 -5.82 27.14 -19.73
N VAL A 511 -5.95 28.47 -19.76
CA VAL A 511 -4.80 29.40 -19.92
C VAL A 511 -3.91 29.36 -18.68
N VAL A 512 -4.51 29.22 -17.51
CA VAL A 512 -3.81 29.11 -16.23
C VAL A 512 -3.13 27.75 -16.08
N ASP A 513 -3.76 26.67 -16.55
CA ASP A 513 -3.17 25.33 -16.65
C ASP A 513 -2.02 25.25 -17.67
N ALA A 514 -2.10 26.02 -18.77
CA ALA A 514 -0.99 26.20 -19.70
C ALA A 514 0.20 26.91 -19.06
N ALA A 515 -0.02 27.92 -18.22
CA ALA A 515 1.06 28.62 -17.54
C ALA A 515 1.76 27.77 -16.47
N TYR A 516 1.14 26.69 -15.97
CA TYR A 516 1.75 25.80 -14.97
C TYR A 516 2.83 24.89 -15.52
N LEU A 517 2.65 24.43 -16.75
CA LEU A 517 3.59 23.52 -17.39
C LEU A 517 4.74 24.31 -18.02
N PRO A 518 5.98 23.80 -17.99
CA PRO A 518 7.03 24.36 -18.80
C PRO A 518 6.63 24.27 -20.28
N ILE A 519 7.06 25.24 -21.09
CA ILE A 519 6.66 25.34 -22.51
C ILE A 519 6.83 24.02 -23.30
N PRO A 520 7.90 23.23 -23.12
CA PRO A 520 8.02 21.91 -23.76
C PRO A 520 6.91 20.92 -23.40
N ASP A 521 6.25 21.06 -22.25
CA ASP A 521 5.15 20.21 -21.80
C ASP A 521 3.77 20.70 -22.26
N TRP A 522 3.67 21.86 -22.93
CA TRP A 522 2.41 22.35 -23.51
C TRP A 522 1.81 21.41 -24.56
N GLN A 523 2.61 20.50 -25.10
CA GLN A 523 2.09 19.40 -25.91
C GLN A 523 0.98 18.59 -25.22
N ARG A 524 0.97 18.49 -23.89
CA ARG A 524 -0.07 17.76 -23.12
C ARG A 524 -1.43 18.44 -23.21
N ILE A 525 -1.43 19.74 -23.51
CA ILE A 525 -2.62 20.56 -23.70
C ILE A 525 -3.06 20.48 -25.16
N ILE A 526 -2.11 20.55 -26.09
CA ILE A 526 -2.38 20.57 -27.53
C ILE A 526 -2.76 19.18 -28.08
N PHE A 527 -2.16 18.11 -27.58
CA PHE A 527 -2.33 16.74 -28.07
C PHE A 527 -2.92 15.78 -27.01
N GLY A 528 -3.29 16.27 -25.83
CA GLY A 528 -3.84 15.48 -24.73
C GLY A 528 -2.79 14.75 -23.86
N ARG A 529 -3.23 14.19 -22.72
CA ARG A 529 -2.38 13.46 -21.76
C ARG A 529 -2.16 12.01 -22.23
N GLY A 530 -1.12 11.79 -23.04
CA GLY A 530 -0.67 10.46 -23.47
C GLY A 530 0.58 9.95 -22.71
N LYS A 531 0.89 8.65 -22.82
CA LYS A 531 2.09 8.01 -22.20
C LYS A 531 3.42 8.38 -22.88
N THR A 532 3.40 9.03 -24.04
CA THR A 532 4.58 9.35 -24.87
C THR A 532 4.66 10.84 -25.17
N ALA A 533 5.87 11.41 -25.21
CA ALA A 533 6.08 12.82 -25.49
C ALA A 533 6.36 13.10 -26.97
N ASN A 534 5.84 14.20 -27.51
CA ASN A 534 6.05 14.61 -28.89
C ASN A 534 7.50 15.08 -29.10
N PRO A 535 8.28 14.45 -29.99
CA PRO A 535 9.69 14.79 -30.22
C PRO A 535 9.88 16.22 -30.72
N LEU A 536 8.87 16.84 -31.34
CA LEU A 536 8.95 18.23 -31.80
C LEU A 536 8.98 19.22 -30.63
N PHE A 537 8.21 18.96 -29.56
CA PHE A 537 8.21 19.80 -28.37
C PHE A 537 9.43 19.52 -27.48
N TYR A 538 9.91 18.27 -27.50
CA TYR A 538 11.16 17.85 -26.87
C TYR A 538 12.35 18.03 -27.82
N SER A 539 12.44 19.19 -28.45
CA SER A 539 13.51 19.54 -29.38
C SER A 539 13.88 21.02 -29.33
N SER A 540 14.90 21.38 -30.10
CA SER A 540 15.33 22.76 -30.32
C SER A 540 14.48 23.51 -31.34
N LEU A 541 13.45 22.89 -31.92
CA LEU A 541 12.68 23.45 -33.04
C LEU A 541 12.04 24.81 -32.71
N ILE A 542 11.39 24.94 -31.54
CA ILE A 542 10.74 26.19 -31.14
C ILE A 542 11.77 27.31 -30.95
N PRO A 543 12.84 27.15 -30.13
CA PRO A 543 13.92 28.12 -30.05
C PRO A 543 14.57 28.46 -31.40
N LEU A 544 14.74 27.45 -32.27
CA LEU A 544 15.37 27.61 -33.57
C LEU A 544 14.51 28.48 -34.51
N LEU A 545 13.22 28.19 -34.62
CA LEU A 545 12.29 28.98 -35.45
C LEU A 545 12.20 30.43 -34.98
N LEU A 546 12.10 30.65 -33.66
CA LEU A 546 12.05 32.00 -33.08
C LEU A 546 13.36 32.76 -33.29
N SER A 547 14.51 32.07 -33.34
CA SER A 547 15.81 32.70 -33.59
C SER A 547 15.88 33.42 -34.94
N PHE A 548 15.11 33.00 -35.96
CA PHE A 548 15.04 33.69 -37.24
C PHE A 548 14.33 35.05 -37.14
N LEU A 549 13.33 35.19 -36.24
CA LEU A 549 12.66 36.46 -35.97
C LEU A 549 13.60 37.48 -35.31
N ALA A 550 14.56 37.01 -34.51
CA ALA A 550 15.60 37.85 -33.88
C ALA A 550 16.62 38.45 -34.87
N ILE A 551 16.62 38.00 -36.13
CA ILE A 551 17.42 38.61 -37.21
C ILE A 551 16.85 39.99 -37.54
N LYS A 552 15.52 40.10 -37.65
CA LYS A 552 14.81 41.34 -38.00
C LYS A 552 14.49 42.19 -36.77
N PHE A 553 14.15 41.57 -35.64
CA PHE A 553 13.75 42.27 -34.41
C PHE A 553 14.78 42.05 -33.30
N LYS A 554 15.76 42.96 -33.22
CA LYS A 554 16.89 42.84 -32.28
C LYS A 554 16.45 42.77 -30.81
N GLY A 555 15.38 43.46 -30.42
CA GLY A 555 14.86 43.46 -29.04
C GLY A 555 14.39 42.09 -28.51
N LEU A 556 14.14 41.12 -29.39
CA LEU A 556 13.72 39.76 -28.99
C LEU A 556 14.88 38.83 -28.65
N ARG A 557 16.13 39.24 -28.89
CA ARG A 557 17.31 38.38 -28.72
C ARG A 557 17.50 37.92 -27.27
N SER A 558 17.30 38.81 -26.30
CA SER A 558 17.38 38.42 -24.89
C SER A 558 16.30 37.40 -24.50
N ALA A 559 15.07 37.58 -24.99
CA ALA A 559 13.97 36.65 -24.73
C ALA A 559 14.18 35.28 -25.36
N ILE A 560 14.62 35.25 -26.61
CA ILE A 560 14.92 34.00 -27.32
C ILE A 560 16.15 33.32 -26.70
N GLY A 561 17.14 34.09 -26.23
CA GLY A 561 18.28 33.57 -25.50
C GLY A 561 17.88 32.89 -24.19
N GLY A 562 16.98 33.51 -23.42
CA GLY A 562 16.42 32.95 -22.19
C GLY A 562 15.60 31.69 -22.44
N LEU A 563 14.70 31.75 -23.43
CA LEU A 563 13.88 30.61 -23.86
C LEU A 563 14.75 29.41 -24.30
N ALA A 564 15.76 29.65 -25.15
CA ALA A 564 16.65 28.60 -25.65
C ALA A 564 17.45 27.96 -24.51
N LEU A 565 17.94 28.75 -23.55
CA LEU A 565 18.61 28.22 -22.37
C LEU A 565 17.65 27.42 -21.49
N GLY A 566 16.38 27.84 -21.41
CA GLY A 566 15.38 27.12 -20.64
C GLY A 566 14.99 25.78 -21.23
N PHE A 567 14.83 25.72 -22.55
CA PHE A 567 14.69 24.45 -23.28
C PHE A 567 15.89 23.54 -23.06
N ALA A 568 17.12 24.07 -23.06
CA ALA A 568 18.31 23.26 -22.77
C ALA A 568 18.26 22.65 -21.35
N GLY A 569 17.88 23.44 -20.34
CA GLY A 569 17.71 22.95 -18.97
C GLY A 569 16.65 21.86 -18.85
N PHE A 570 15.49 22.06 -19.50
CA PHE A 570 14.41 21.08 -19.52
C PHE A 570 14.82 19.77 -20.21
N LEU A 571 15.47 19.84 -21.38
CA LEU A 571 15.89 18.66 -22.14
C LEU A 571 16.99 17.86 -21.42
N VAL A 572 17.91 18.53 -20.72
CA VAL A 572 18.91 17.88 -19.87
C VAL A 572 18.24 17.16 -18.71
N TYR A 573 17.28 17.81 -18.05
CA TYR A 573 16.52 17.18 -16.98
C TYR A 573 15.74 15.97 -17.49
N ALA A 574 15.05 16.07 -18.63
CA ALA A 574 14.35 14.95 -19.26
C ALA A 574 15.29 13.79 -19.63
N ALA A 575 16.50 14.08 -20.12
CA ALA A 575 17.52 13.09 -20.40
C ALA A 575 18.05 12.40 -19.13
N TRP A 576 18.27 13.16 -18.06
CA TRP A 576 18.79 12.65 -16.78
C TRP A 576 17.76 11.83 -16.01
N SER A 577 16.51 12.31 -15.95
CA SER A 577 15.40 11.67 -15.25
C SER A 577 14.83 10.45 -15.98
N LYS A 578 15.38 10.07 -17.15
CA LYS A 578 14.85 9.00 -18.02
C LYS A 578 13.35 9.21 -18.35
N ALA A 579 12.96 10.47 -18.51
CA ALA A 579 11.58 10.88 -18.81
C ALA A 579 11.17 10.50 -20.26
N PRO A 580 9.87 10.65 -20.63
CA PRO A 580 9.07 9.65 -21.35
C PRO A 580 9.61 9.23 -22.72
N ALA A 581 9.22 8.02 -23.14
CA ALA A 581 9.39 7.55 -24.51
C ALA A 581 8.84 8.60 -25.50
N LEU A 582 9.67 9.01 -26.46
CA LEU A 582 9.27 9.98 -27.47
C LEU A 582 8.41 9.29 -28.53
N ALA A 583 7.22 9.84 -28.76
CA ALA A 583 6.26 9.36 -29.75
C ALA A 583 6.89 9.34 -31.14
N TRP A 584 6.53 8.33 -31.94
CA TRP A 584 6.95 8.18 -33.34
C TRP A 584 8.45 7.98 -33.60
N MET A 585 9.26 7.75 -32.55
CA MET A 585 10.62 7.26 -32.76
C MET A 585 10.61 5.73 -33.01
N PRO A 586 11.25 5.25 -34.09
CA PRO A 586 11.23 3.84 -34.46
C PRO A 586 11.95 2.95 -33.42
N PHE A 587 12.85 3.53 -32.61
CA PHE A 587 13.58 2.83 -31.56
C PHE A 587 13.75 3.69 -30.30
N HIS A 588 13.41 3.15 -29.12
CA HIS A 588 13.47 3.88 -27.85
C HIS A 588 14.88 4.33 -27.44
N PHE A 589 15.94 3.62 -27.87
CA PHE A 589 17.32 4.00 -27.56
C PHE A 589 17.74 5.34 -28.20
N LEU A 590 17.01 5.83 -29.21
CA LEU A 590 17.29 7.10 -29.88
C LEU A 590 16.78 8.32 -29.08
N ALA A 591 15.96 8.12 -28.05
CA ALA A 591 15.44 9.22 -27.24
C ALA A 591 16.54 10.01 -26.52
N LEU A 592 17.50 9.32 -25.90
CA LEU A 592 18.59 9.98 -25.20
C LEU A 592 19.50 10.78 -26.15
N PRO A 593 20.00 10.20 -27.27
CA PRO A 593 20.71 10.97 -28.29
C PRO A 593 19.92 12.17 -28.82
N TRP A 594 18.61 12.02 -29.06
CA TRP A 594 17.75 13.10 -29.53
C TRP A 594 17.71 14.28 -28.56
N LEU A 595 17.50 14.02 -27.27
CA LEU A 595 17.46 15.05 -26.23
C LEU A 595 18.82 15.74 -26.05
N VAL A 596 19.92 14.98 -26.09
CA VAL A 596 21.27 15.51 -25.96
C VAL A 596 21.64 16.41 -27.16
N VAL A 597 21.38 15.97 -28.39
CA VAL A 597 21.65 16.77 -29.59
C VAL A 597 20.86 18.08 -29.56
N ASN A 598 19.56 18.00 -29.24
CA ASN A 598 18.72 19.20 -29.17
C ASN A 598 19.11 20.14 -28.02
N THR A 599 19.59 19.61 -26.90
CA THR A 599 20.19 20.42 -25.84
C THR A 599 21.36 21.24 -26.37
N PHE A 600 22.30 20.62 -27.09
CA PHE A 600 23.45 21.32 -27.65
C PHE A 600 23.03 22.40 -28.66
N ILE A 601 22.04 22.12 -29.51
CA ILE A 601 21.51 23.12 -30.46
C ILE A 601 20.90 24.31 -29.69
N CYS A 602 20.10 24.06 -28.65
CA CYS A 602 19.56 25.10 -27.78
C CYS A 602 20.65 25.97 -27.13
N LEU A 603 21.73 25.36 -26.64
CA LEU A 603 22.88 26.09 -26.08
C LEU A 603 23.62 26.94 -27.12
N ILE A 604 23.73 26.45 -28.37
CA ILE A 604 24.30 27.22 -29.48
C ILE A 604 23.42 28.44 -29.81
N ILE A 605 22.10 28.27 -29.87
CA ILE A 605 21.13 29.34 -30.11
C ILE A 605 21.22 30.39 -28.98
N ALA A 606 21.16 29.95 -27.73
CA ALA A 606 21.27 30.83 -26.57
C ALA A 606 22.56 31.67 -26.62
N ARG A 607 23.70 31.01 -26.87
CA ARG A 607 25.00 31.68 -27.01
C ARG A 607 25.04 32.67 -28.17
N ALA A 608 24.46 32.32 -29.32
CA ALA A 608 24.43 33.18 -30.51
C ALA A 608 23.57 34.44 -30.29
N MET A 609 22.42 34.29 -29.61
CA MET A 609 21.54 35.41 -29.27
C MET A 609 22.19 36.35 -28.25
N LEU A 610 22.80 35.80 -27.20
CA LEU A 610 23.44 36.58 -26.14
C LEU A 610 24.71 37.31 -26.63
N ARG A 611 25.53 36.69 -27.48
CA ARG A 611 26.72 37.35 -28.07
C ARG A 611 26.37 38.55 -28.94
N LYS A 612 25.29 38.46 -29.72
CA LYS A 612 24.85 39.53 -30.62
C LYS A 612 24.16 40.69 -29.88
N GLU A 613 23.64 40.44 -28.68
CA GLU A 613 23.05 41.45 -27.81
C GLU A 613 24.11 42.28 -27.08
N THR A 614 25.27 41.69 -26.81
CA THR A 614 26.39 42.38 -26.14
C THR A 614 27.27 43.20 -27.08
N ALA A 615 27.08 43.02 -28.38
CA ALA A 615 27.79 43.72 -29.44
C ALA A 615 26.96 44.83 -30.11
N ALA A 616 25.68 44.96 -29.72
CA ALA A 616 24.76 46.03 -30.12
C ALA A 616 24.59 46.98 -28.93
#